data_AF-A0A178MP82-F1
#
_entry.id   AF-A0A178MP82-F1
#
_cell.length_a   1.000
_cell.length_b   1.000
_cell.length_c   1.000
_cell.angle_alpha   90.00
_cell.angle_beta   90.00
_cell.angle_gamma   90.00
#
_symmetry.space_group_name_H-M   'P 1'
#
loop_
_entity.id
_entity.type
_entity.pdbx_description
1 polymer ?
#
loop_
_entity_poly.entity_id
_entity_poly.type
_entity_poly.pdbx_seq_one_letter_code
_entity_poly.pdbx_strand_id
1 'polypeptide(L)'
;MSIRVQNDLTLAETGALALDEAARKLDHAADAAAFLEAVRQNQRVWQSIGHLAATRSWRVPNRGMVAYALKTTDEASGKGGRDDRIHALIDINRQVSAVLAGDGGLDALRQRAQRLWEERGRPFGAPLEQWLLLEIESSAA
;
A
#
# COMPACT_ATOMS: atom_id res chain seq x y z
N MET A 1 -4.75 19.22 -30.14
CA MET A 1 -5.27 18.12 -29.31
C MET A 1 -4.24 17.86 -28.22
N SER A 2 -4.38 18.52 -27.06
CA SER A 2 -3.37 18.43 -26.00
C SER A 2 -3.60 17.16 -25.19
N ILE A 3 -2.71 16.19 -25.35
CA ILE A 3 -2.59 15.05 -24.44
C ILE A 3 -2.08 15.63 -23.12
N ARG A 4 -2.95 15.81 -22.13
CA ARG A 4 -2.50 16.06 -20.76
C ARG A 4 -1.82 14.78 -20.30
N VAL A 5 -0.49 14.78 -20.26
CA VAL A 5 0.24 13.79 -19.47
C VAL A 5 -0.23 13.97 -18.03
N GLN A 6 -0.91 12.97 -17.47
CA GLN A 6 -1.22 12.97 -16.04
C GLN A 6 0.11 12.89 -15.28
N ASN A 7 0.55 14.04 -14.77
CA ASN A 7 1.84 14.20 -14.09
C ASN A 7 1.89 13.61 -12.67
N ASP A 8 0.78 13.03 -12.19
CA ASP A 8 0.69 12.47 -10.84
C ASP A 8 0.10 11.06 -10.90
N LEU A 9 0.42 10.24 -9.90
CA LEU A 9 -0.27 8.99 -9.67
C LEU A 9 -1.68 9.28 -9.15
N THR A 10 -2.67 8.51 -9.60
CA THR A 10 -3.99 8.52 -8.97
C THR A 10 -3.91 7.89 -7.57
N LEU A 11 -4.87 8.19 -6.71
CA LEU A 11 -4.94 7.58 -5.37
C LEU A 11 -5.03 6.05 -5.43
N ALA A 12 -5.69 5.51 -6.45
CA ALA A 12 -5.76 4.07 -6.66
C ALA A 12 -4.38 3.50 -7.01
N GLU A 13 -3.65 4.15 -7.94
CA GLU A 13 -2.29 3.74 -8.32
C GLU A 13 -1.31 3.83 -7.13
N THR A 14 -1.37 4.91 -6.35
CA THR A 14 -0.56 5.04 -5.13
C THR A 14 -0.92 3.95 -4.11
N GLY A 15 -2.21 3.71 -3.89
CA GLY A 15 -2.72 2.64 -3.03
C GLY A 15 -2.27 1.25 -3.48
N ALA A 16 -2.26 1.00 -4.80
CA ALA A 16 -1.77 -0.24 -5.37
C ALA A 16 -0.29 -0.48 -5.03
N LEU A 17 0.56 0.52 -5.26
CA LEU A 17 1.99 0.43 -4.99
C LEU A 17 2.29 0.26 -3.49
N ALA A 18 1.56 0.98 -2.62
CA ALA A 18 1.75 0.87 -1.18
C ALA A 18 1.36 -0.51 -0.63
N LEU A 19 0.28 -1.12 -1.14
CA LEU A 19 -0.13 -2.47 -0.75
C LEU A 19 0.84 -3.54 -1.27
N ASP A 20 1.31 -3.41 -2.51
CA ASP A 20 2.31 -4.32 -3.08
C ASP A 20 3.62 -4.26 -2.28
N GLU A 21 4.07 -3.06 -1.92
CA GLU A 21 5.26 -2.89 -1.09
C GLU A 21 5.08 -3.47 0.32
N ALA A 22 3.92 -3.23 0.95
CA ALA A 22 3.62 -3.82 2.25
C ALA A 22 3.60 -5.36 2.19
N ALA A 23 3.08 -5.94 1.09
CA ALA A 23 3.13 -7.39 0.86
C ALA A 23 4.58 -7.90 0.75
N ARG A 24 5.42 -7.23 -0.05
CA ARG A 24 6.84 -7.59 -0.21
C ARG A 24 7.61 -7.50 1.10
N LYS A 25 7.36 -6.48 1.93
CA LYS A 25 8.01 -6.34 3.24
C LYS A 25 7.59 -7.42 4.24
N LEU A 26 6.32 -7.81 4.25
CA LEU A 26 5.85 -8.92 5.08
C LEU A 26 6.46 -10.26 4.64
N ASP A 27 6.55 -10.49 3.33
CA ASP A 27 7.06 -11.75 2.74
C ASP A 27 8.59 -11.92 2.90
N HIS A 28 9.33 -10.81 2.89
CA HIS A 28 10.80 -10.81 2.96
C HIS A 28 11.38 -10.36 4.30
N ALA A 29 10.56 -10.27 5.36
CA ALA A 29 11.05 -9.92 6.69
C ALA A 29 12.07 -10.96 7.20
N ALA A 30 13.33 -10.55 7.32
CA ALA A 30 14.44 -11.45 7.68
C ALA A 30 14.53 -11.77 9.18
N ASP A 31 13.94 -10.92 10.02
CA ASP A 31 13.95 -11.05 11.47
C ASP A 31 12.69 -10.46 12.11
N ALA A 32 12.55 -10.64 13.42
CA ALA A 32 11.38 -10.19 14.17
C ALA A 32 11.22 -8.65 14.16
N ALA A 33 12.31 -7.89 14.14
CA ALA A 33 12.23 -6.43 14.13
C ALA A 33 11.74 -5.92 12.76
N ALA A 34 12.29 -6.48 11.68
CA ALA A 34 11.84 -6.22 10.31
C ALA A 34 10.37 -6.61 10.13
N PHE A 35 9.96 -7.75 10.68
CA PHE A 35 8.56 -8.21 10.64
C PHE A 35 7.62 -7.24 11.36
N LEU A 36 7.95 -6.83 12.59
CA LEU A 36 7.11 -5.89 13.36
C LEU A 36 7.02 -4.51 12.69
N GLU A 37 8.08 -4.05 12.00
CA GLU A 37 8.02 -2.84 11.19
C GLU A 37 7.10 -3.03 9.96
N ALA A 38 7.23 -4.15 9.25
CA ALA A 38 6.37 -4.49 8.11
C ALA A 38 4.88 -4.56 8.50
N VAL A 39 4.57 -5.16 9.66
CA VAL A 39 3.21 -5.21 10.21
C VAL A 39 2.67 -3.82 10.51
N ARG A 40 3.46 -2.96 11.17
CA ARG A 40 3.06 -1.57 11.48
C ARG A 40 2.85 -0.74 10.22
N GLN A 41 3.74 -0.86 9.23
CA GLN A 41 3.58 -0.19 7.95
C GLN A 41 2.32 -0.68 7.21
N ASN A 42 2.10 -2.00 7.17
CA ASN A 42 0.90 -2.57 6.57
C ASN A 42 -0.38 -2.05 7.23
N GLN A 43 -0.42 -1.97 8.57
CA GLN A 43 -1.56 -1.44 9.30
C GLN A 43 -1.87 0.01 8.88
N ARG A 44 -0.86 0.88 8.78
CA ARG A 44 -1.03 2.27 8.33
C ARG A 44 -1.61 2.35 6.92
N VAL A 45 -1.06 1.56 5.99
CA VAL A 45 -1.57 1.48 4.61
C VAL A 45 -3.06 1.10 4.61
N TRP A 46 -3.46 0.09 5.37
CA TRP A 46 -4.86 -0.35 5.44
C TRP A 46 -5.79 0.66 6.11
N GLN A 47 -5.32 1.41 7.11
CA GLN A 47 -6.10 2.49 7.72
C GLN A 47 -6.41 3.57 6.68
N SER A 48 -5.39 4.05 5.96
CA SER A 48 -5.56 5.13 4.99
C SER A 48 -6.34 4.68 3.76
N ILE A 49 -6.03 3.52 3.18
CA ILE A 49 -6.78 2.98 2.02
C ILE A 49 -8.22 2.65 2.42
N GLY A 50 -8.46 2.14 3.64
CA GLY A 50 -9.82 1.89 4.12
C GLY A 50 -10.65 3.17 4.20
N HIS A 51 -10.06 4.26 4.67
CA HIS A 51 -10.70 5.58 4.67
C HIS A 51 -10.97 6.07 3.24
N LEU A 52 -9.97 6.03 2.36
CA LEU A 52 -10.10 6.43 0.95
C LEU A 52 -11.16 5.62 0.21
N ALA A 53 -11.21 4.31 0.43
CA ALA A 53 -12.20 3.45 -0.19
C ALA A 53 -13.63 3.83 0.21
N ALA A 54 -13.85 4.19 1.48
CA ALA A 54 -15.14 4.66 1.95
C ALA A 54 -15.51 6.03 1.37
N THR A 55 -14.61 7.01 1.41
CA THR A 55 -14.88 8.38 0.95
C THR A 55 -15.01 8.49 -0.57
N ARG A 56 -14.29 7.65 -1.31
CA ARG A 56 -14.32 7.61 -2.78
C ARG A 56 -15.25 6.54 -3.34
N SER A 57 -15.99 5.84 -2.48
CA SER A 57 -16.92 4.75 -2.85
C SER A 57 -16.25 3.67 -3.72
N TRP A 58 -15.00 3.32 -3.40
CA TRP A 58 -14.33 2.22 -4.08
C TRP A 58 -15.01 0.89 -3.74
N ARG A 59 -15.15 0.02 -4.73
CA ARG A 59 -15.66 -1.33 -4.52
C ARG A 59 -14.63 -2.23 -3.81
N VAL A 60 -13.34 -1.94 -4.02
CA VAL A 60 -12.20 -2.68 -3.49
C VAL A 60 -11.15 -1.66 -3.00
N PRO A 61 -10.56 -1.84 -1.81
CA PRO A 61 -10.94 -2.85 -0.82
C PRO A 61 -12.33 -2.57 -0.21
N ASN A 62 -13.03 -3.63 0.17
CA ASN A 62 -14.30 -3.51 0.88
C ASN A 62 -14.09 -3.53 2.40
N ARG A 63 -15.15 -3.19 3.17
CA ARG A 63 -15.11 -3.13 4.64
C ARG A 63 -14.63 -4.44 5.30
N GLY A 64 -14.96 -5.59 4.73
CA GLY A 64 -14.54 -6.89 5.24
C GLY A 64 -13.03 -7.12 5.10
N MET A 65 -12.47 -6.79 3.94
CA MET A 65 -11.02 -6.85 3.69
C MET A 65 -10.26 -5.91 4.62
N VAL A 66 -10.74 -4.67 4.78
CA VAL A 66 -10.14 -3.68 5.69
C VAL A 66 -10.16 -4.20 7.14
N ALA A 67 -11.31 -4.69 7.62
CA ALA A 67 -11.44 -5.21 8.98
C ALA A 67 -10.54 -6.43 9.22
N TYR A 68 -10.44 -7.33 8.25
CA TYR A 68 -9.56 -8.50 8.33
C TYR A 68 -8.09 -8.08 8.43
N ALA A 69 -7.65 -7.17 7.57
CA ALA A 69 -6.27 -6.71 7.53
C ALA A 69 -5.86 -6.02 8.84
N LEU A 70 -6.69 -5.08 9.33
CA LEU A 70 -6.42 -4.36 10.57
C LEU A 70 -6.38 -5.29 11.79
N LYS A 71 -7.31 -6.25 11.87
CA LYS A 71 -7.32 -7.25 12.95
C LYS A 71 -6.07 -8.12 12.90
N THR A 72 -5.69 -8.58 11.71
CA THR A 72 -4.52 -9.47 11.54
C THR A 72 -3.23 -8.75 11.90
N THR A 73 -3.08 -7.47 11.51
CA THR A 73 -1.91 -6.67 11.90
C THR A 73 -1.84 -6.40 13.41
N ASP A 74 -2.98 -6.20 14.07
CA ASP A 74 -3.06 -5.97 15.53
C ASP A 74 -2.63 -7.23 16.30
N GLU A 75 -3.18 -8.39 15.91
CA GLU A 75 -2.81 -9.69 16.50
C GLU A 75 -1.32 -10.01 16.29
N ALA A 76 -0.80 -9.72 15.08
CA ALA A 76 0.60 -9.97 14.72
C ALA A 76 1.60 -9.13 15.52
N SER A 77 1.19 -7.93 15.94
CA SER A 77 2.03 -7.02 16.72
C SER A 77 2.17 -7.43 18.20
N GLY A 78 1.25 -8.24 18.72
CA GLY A 78 1.18 -8.54 20.17
C GLY A 78 1.54 -9.96 20.59
N LYS A 79 1.20 -11.00 19.81
CA LYS A 79 1.31 -12.41 20.26
C LYS A 79 2.06 -13.33 19.30
N GLY A 80 2.68 -12.79 18.26
CA GLY A 80 3.12 -13.56 17.10
C GLY A 80 1.91 -13.91 16.24
N GLY A 81 1.87 -13.40 15.01
CA GLY A 81 0.80 -13.73 14.07
C GLY A 81 0.79 -15.24 13.80
N ARG A 82 -0.38 -15.82 13.52
CA ARG A 82 -0.41 -17.16 12.92
C ARG A 82 0.09 -17.04 11.49
N ASP A 83 1.12 -17.78 11.12
CA ASP A 83 1.75 -17.74 9.80
C ASP A 83 0.71 -17.80 8.66
N ASP A 84 -0.28 -18.69 8.75
CA ASP A 84 -1.38 -18.80 7.76
C ASP A 84 -2.17 -17.49 7.58
N ARG A 85 -2.39 -16.73 8.66
CA ARG A 85 -3.09 -15.43 8.59
C ARG A 85 -2.22 -14.36 7.97
N ILE A 86 -0.91 -14.41 8.21
CA ILE A 86 0.05 -13.49 7.58
C ILE A 86 0.14 -13.78 6.08
N HIS A 87 0.23 -15.04 5.67
CA HIS A 87 0.19 -15.42 4.26
C HIS A 87 -1.12 -14.96 3.59
N ALA A 88 -2.26 -15.20 4.24
CA ALA A 88 -3.55 -14.70 3.72
C ALA A 88 -3.60 -13.17 3.63
N LEU A 89 -3.00 -12.44 4.58
CA LEU A 89 -2.89 -10.98 4.54
C LEU A 89 -2.02 -10.51 3.36
N ILE A 90 -0.89 -11.17 3.12
CA ILE A 90 -0.02 -10.92 1.97
C ILE A 90 -0.79 -11.13 0.65
N ASP A 91 -1.56 -12.20 0.55
CA ASP A 91 -2.36 -12.49 -0.64
C ASP A 91 -3.46 -11.45 -0.87
N ILE A 92 -4.14 -11.02 0.20
CA ILE A 92 -5.14 -9.94 0.12
C ILE A 92 -4.49 -8.63 -0.33
N ASN A 93 -3.30 -8.29 0.18
CA ASN A 93 -2.58 -7.10 -0.28
C ASN A 93 -2.28 -7.16 -1.77
N ARG A 94 -1.76 -8.29 -2.25
CA ARG A 94 -1.45 -8.52 -3.67
C ARG A 94 -2.71 -8.44 -4.54
N GLN A 95 -3.82 -9.04 -4.09
CA GLN A 95 -5.09 -9.01 -4.79
C GLN A 95 -5.66 -7.59 -4.90
N VAL A 96 -5.71 -6.85 -3.80
CA VAL A 96 -6.24 -5.48 -3.79
C VAL A 96 -5.32 -4.57 -4.59
N SER A 97 -4.01 -4.74 -4.48
CA SER A 97 -3.03 -4.01 -5.28
C SER A 97 -3.26 -4.21 -6.78
N ALA A 98 -3.40 -5.45 -7.25
CA ALA A 98 -3.68 -5.75 -8.65
C ALA A 98 -4.98 -5.12 -9.14
N VAL A 99 -6.05 -5.15 -8.32
CA VAL A 99 -7.32 -4.51 -8.66
C VAL A 99 -7.19 -2.99 -8.76
N LEU A 100 -6.47 -2.35 -7.83
CA LEU A 100 -6.27 -0.91 -7.83
C LEU A 100 -5.33 -0.43 -8.95
N ALA A 101 -4.38 -1.27 -9.37
CA ALA A 101 -3.48 -0.99 -10.49
C ALA A 101 -4.20 -1.01 -11.84
N GLY A 102 -5.30 -1.77 -11.95
CA GLY A 102 -6.03 -1.96 -13.21
C GLY A 102 -5.13 -2.53 -14.31
N ASP A 103 -5.40 -2.15 -15.56
CA ASP A 103 -4.66 -2.65 -16.73
C ASP A 103 -3.22 -2.11 -16.85
N GLY A 104 -2.85 -1.13 -16.02
CA GLY A 104 -1.53 -0.50 -16.07
C GLY A 104 -0.38 -1.42 -15.65
N GLY A 105 -0.67 -2.43 -14.82
CA GLY A 105 0.33 -3.35 -14.27
C GLY A 105 1.27 -2.68 -13.25
N LEU A 106 1.64 -3.42 -12.19
CA LEU A 106 2.40 -2.86 -11.09
C LEU A 106 3.80 -2.37 -11.48
N ASP A 107 4.45 -3.02 -12.45
CA ASP A 107 5.81 -2.66 -12.84
C ASP A 107 5.88 -1.33 -13.59
N ALA A 108 4.94 -1.09 -14.51
CA ALA A 108 4.86 0.20 -15.20
C ALA A 108 4.48 1.33 -14.24
N LEU A 109 3.59 1.06 -13.29
CA LEU A 109 3.26 2.00 -12.22
C LEU A 109 4.47 2.30 -11.34
N ARG A 110 5.26 1.29 -10.96
CA ARG A 110 6.47 1.48 -10.14
C ARG A 110 7.52 2.31 -10.89
N GLN A 111 7.73 2.07 -12.18
CA GLN A 111 8.63 2.88 -13.01
C GLN A 111 8.16 4.34 -13.12
N ARG A 112 6.84 4.55 -13.26
CA ARG A 112 6.27 5.90 -13.28
C ARG A 112 6.41 6.59 -11.91
N ALA A 113 6.15 5.88 -10.82
CA ALA A 113 6.33 6.38 -9.47
C ALA A 113 7.78 6.79 -9.20
N GLN A 114 8.74 5.95 -9.61
CA GLN A 114 10.16 6.24 -9.50
C GLN A 114 10.54 7.53 -10.22
N ARG A 115 10.11 7.70 -11.48
CA ARG A 115 10.37 8.93 -12.25
C ARG A 115 9.80 10.15 -11.56
N LEU A 116 8.55 10.08 -11.10
CA LEU A 116 7.91 11.20 -10.39
C LEU A 116 8.63 11.55 -9.09
N TRP A 117 9.06 10.54 -8.33
CA TRP A 117 9.83 10.74 -7.09
C TRP A 117 11.18 11.40 -7.37
N GLU A 118 11.88 10.99 -8.42
CA GLU A 118 13.16 11.60 -8.85
C GLU A 118 12.97 13.03 -9.36
N GLU A 119 11.99 13.26 -10.24
CA GLU A 119 11.67 14.56 -10.83
C GLU A 119 11.27 15.59 -9.76
N ARG A 120 10.62 15.15 -8.68
CA ARG A 120 10.28 15.98 -7.52
C ARG A 120 11.44 16.17 -6.52
N GLY A 121 12.64 15.70 -6.85
CA GLY A 121 13.83 15.87 -6.03
C GLY A 121 13.83 15.02 -4.76
N ARG A 122 13.21 13.83 -4.80
CA ARG A 122 13.08 12.91 -3.66
C ARG A 122 12.42 13.59 -2.46
N PRO A 123 11.10 13.88 -2.55
CA PRO A 123 10.37 14.61 -1.52
C PRO A 123 10.70 14.13 -0.11
N PHE A 124 11.02 15.08 0.77
CA PHE A 124 11.37 14.83 2.18
C PHE A 124 12.64 13.98 2.41
N GLY A 125 13.47 13.75 1.38
CA GLY A 125 14.62 12.84 1.45
C GLY A 125 14.21 11.38 1.72
N ALA A 126 12.92 11.07 1.59
CA ALA A 126 12.34 9.80 1.96
C ALA A 126 12.50 8.79 0.82
N PRO A 127 12.73 7.49 1.10
CA PRO A 127 12.61 6.43 0.12
C PRO A 127 11.25 6.44 -0.58
N LEU A 128 11.19 5.91 -1.81
CA LEU A 128 9.97 5.88 -2.62
C LEU A 128 8.78 5.30 -1.85
N GLU A 129 8.99 4.23 -1.10
CA GLU A 129 7.96 3.52 -0.34
C GLU A 129 7.37 4.40 0.77
N GLN A 130 8.22 5.18 1.43
CA GLN A 130 7.81 6.10 2.48
C GLN A 130 7.08 7.31 1.88
N TRP A 131 7.54 7.79 0.72
CA TRP A 131 6.83 8.84 0.00
C TRP A 131 5.41 8.39 -0.42
N LEU A 132 5.25 7.19 -0.99
CA LEU A 132 3.93 6.64 -1.37
C LEU A 132 2.98 6.54 -0.18
N LEU A 133 3.48 6.13 0.99
CA LEU A 133 2.68 6.10 2.22
C LEU A 133 2.23 7.50 2.64
N LEU A 134 3.13 8.49 2.62
CA LEU A 134 2.80 9.87 2.96
C LEU A 134 1.79 10.49 1.99
N GLU A 135 1.88 10.20 0.69
CA GLU A 135 0.91 10.65 -0.32
C GLU A 135 -0.49 10.08 -0.03
N ILE A 136 -0.58 8.81 0.35
CA ILE A 136 -1.86 8.19 0.76
C ILE A 136 -2.38 8.80 2.07
N GLU A 137 -1.53 8.96 3.07
CA GLU A 137 -1.91 9.49 4.39
C GLU A 137 -2.40 10.93 4.31
N SER A 138 -1.70 11.79 3.57
CA SER A 138 -2.10 13.19 3.33
C SER A 138 -3.42 13.30 2.58
N SER A 139 -3.74 12.32 1.73
CA SER A 139 -5.00 12.28 0.99
C SER A 139 -6.16 11.67 1.78
N ALA A 140 -5.86 10.97 2.88
CA ALA A 140 -6.80 10.29 3.76
C ALA A 140 -7.12 11.07 5.05
N ALA A 141 -6.44 12.20 5.27
CA ALA A 141 -6.67 13.13 6.37
C ALA A 141 -7.87 14.06 6.08
#